data_AF-A0A221SXN6-F1
#
_entry.id   AF-A0A221SXN6-F1
#
_cell.length_a   1.000
_cell.length_b   1.000
_cell.length_c   1.000
_cell.angle_alpha   90.00
_cell.angle_beta   90.00
_cell.angle_gamma   90.00
#
_symmetry.space_group_name_H-M   'P 1'
#
loop_
_entity.id
_entity.type
_entity.pdbx_description
1 polymer ?
#
loop_
_entity_poly.entity_id
_entity_poly.type
_entity_poly.pdbx_seq_one_letter_code
_entity_poly.pdbx_strand_id
1 'polypeptide(L)'
;MYTGAQHRQIVKGMVLLRAQQDVNSEMKIISAGYGLIDPDCVIAPYNVTFNEMKSRDAAAWSRKLQIHEHLNQAIQAFDLVVFLLGEGYLRSAHFPLESRTDQSFLFLASAGSAKWLPQHAAKQAVMCLGNPEARRFRYGLVGLKGFLFVQLARTVVQDPAVLQAWFDDPQKAIDGLDKVAKAAVSQTSSP
;
A
#
# COMPACT_ATOMS: atom_id res chain seq x y z
N MET A 1 5.89 -17.51 1.88
CA MET A 1 5.52 -17.43 0.44
C MET A 1 6.26 -16.30 -0.27
N TYR A 2 6.06 -15.04 0.15
CA TYR A 2 6.68 -13.88 -0.50
C TYR A 2 7.95 -13.46 0.26
N THR A 3 9.09 -13.38 -0.42
CA THR A 3 10.38 -13.03 0.20
C THR A 3 10.99 -11.74 -0.34
N GLY A 4 10.27 -11.06 -1.24
CA GLY A 4 10.69 -9.81 -1.86
C GLY A 4 10.91 -8.69 -0.84
N ALA A 5 11.79 -7.75 -1.18
CA ALA A 5 12.19 -6.66 -0.28
C ALA A 5 11.01 -5.84 0.26
N GLN A 6 10.02 -5.53 -0.59
CA GLN A 6 8.79 -4.85 -0.16
C GLN A 6 8.00 -5.69 0.86
N HIS A 7 7.74 -6.98 0.57
CA HIS A 7 6.94 -7.84 1.45
C HIS A 7 7.60 -7.97 2.83
N ARG A 8 8.93 -8.18 2.89
CA ARG A 8 9.66 -8.26 4.16
C ARG A 8 9.53 -6.99 5.00
N GLN A 9 9.48 -5.81 4.37
CA GLN A 9 9.25 -4.57 5.09
C GLN A 9 7.79 -4.42 5.55
N ILE A 10 6.82 -4.79 4.70
CA ILE A 10 5.40 -4.77 5.11
C ILE A 10 5.17 -5.66 6.33
N VAL A 11 5.70 -6.89 6.34
CA VAL A 11 5.60 -7.80 7.49
C VAL A 11 6.16 -7.15 8.75
N LYS A 12 7.31 -6.47 8.68
CA LYS A 12 7.86 -5.72 9.82
C LYS A 12 6.90 -4.63 10.31
N GLY A 13 6.30 -3.87 9.39
CA GLY A 13 5.31 -2.85 9.74
C GLY A 13 4.05 -3.44 10.38
N MET A 14 3.55 -4.55 9.85
CA MET A 14 2.38 -5.25 10.41
C MET A 14 2.65 -5.79 11.82
N VAL A 15 3.85 -6.31 12.09
CA VAL A 15 4.25 -6.73 13.45
C VAL A 15 4.20 -5.55 14.42
N LEU A 16 4.66 -4.37 14.00
CA LEU A 16 4.60 -3.16 14.82
C LEU A 16 3.15 -2.74 15.13
N LEU A 17 2.29 -2.71 14.11
CA LEU A 17 0.89 -2.31 14.27
C LEU A 17 0.10 -3.30 15.14
N ARG A 18 0.29 -4.62 14.95
CA ARG A 18 -0.39 -5.66 15.73
C ARG A 18 0.01 -5.68 17.21
N ALA A 19 1.14 -5.08 17.56
CA ALA A 19 1.54 -4.93 18.96
C ALA A 19 0.77 -3.79 19.67
N GLN A 20 0.05 -2.95 18.93
CA GLN A 20 -0.81 -1.90 19.49
C GLN A 20 -2.23 -2.44 19.74
N GLN A 21 -2.71 -2.35 20.98
CA GLN A 21 -4.02 -2.93 21.35
C GLN A 21 -5.19 -2.25 20.64
N ASP A 22 -5.08 -0.94 20.39
CA ASP A 22 -6.17 -0.13 19.83
C ASP A 22 -6.13 -0.05 18.29
N VAL A 23 -5.22 -0.79 17.63
CA VAL A 23 -5.06 -0.75 16.17
C VAL A 23 -5.41 -2.10 15.57
N ASN A 24 -6.62 -2.21 15.01
CA ASN A 24 -6.98 -3.34 14.16
C ASN A 24 -6.28 -3.20 12.80
N SER A 25 -5.40 -4.15 12.46
CA SER A 25 -4.62 -4.09 11.22
C SER A 25 -4.57 -5.44 10.48
N GLU A 26 -5.03 -5.42 9.23
CA GLU A 26 -4.95 -6.55 8.31
C GLU A 26 -4.09 -6.24 7.09
N MET A 27 -3.53 -7.29 6.51
CA MET A 27 -2.81 -7.25 5.25
C MET A 27 -3.52 -8.19 4.29
N LYS A 28 -3.80 -7.73 3.08
CA LYS A 28 -4.26 -8.57 1.95
C LYS A 28 -3.23 -8.50 0.81
N ILE A 29 -3.14 -9.57 0.02
CA ILE A 29 -2.23 -9.67 -1.11
C ILE A 29 -3.05 -9.95 -2.37
N ILE A 30 -2.90 -9.09 -3.38
CA ILE A 30 -3.37 -9.42 -4.73
C ILE A 30 -2.36 -10.35 -5.39
N SER A 31 -2.82 -11.54 -5.73
CA SER A 31 -2.07 -12.62 -6.38
C SER A 31 -2.61 -12.86 -7.78
N ALA A 32 -1.71 -12.84 -8.78
CA ALA A 32 -2.07 -13.20 -10.14
C ALA A 32 -2.38 -14.70 -10.33
N GLY A 33 -2.13 -15.55 -9.31
CA GLY A 33 -2.53 -16.96 -9.33
C GLY A 33 -3.83 -17.24 -8.57
N TYR A 34 -4.12 -16.44 -7.53
CA TYR A 34 -5.09 -16.81 -6.50
C TYR A 34 -6.11 -15.71 -6.14
N GLY A 35 -6.07 -14.55 -6.81
CA GLY A 35 -6.98 -13.45 -6.50
C GLY A 35 -6.54 -12.66 -5.26
N LEU A 36 -7.45 -12.37 -4.34
CA LEU A 36 -7.13 -11.70 -3.07
C LEU A 36 -6.93 -12.75 -1.97
N ILE A 37 -5.77 -12.75 -1.32
CA ILE A 37 -5.41 -13.74 -0.29
C ILE A 37 -4.82 -13.09 0.96
N ASP A 38 -4.89 -13.83 2.07
CA ASP A 38 -4.20 -13.50 3.31
C ASP A 38 -2.70 -13.85 3.25
N PRO A 39 -1.84 -13.15 4.02
CA PRO A 39 -0.39 -13.34 3.97
C PRO A 39 0.11 -14.71 4.45
N ASP A 40 -0.69 -15.39 5.28
CA ASP A 40 -0.45 -16.72 5.83
C ASP A 40 -1.09 -17.85 5.02
N CYS A 41 -1.85 -17.53 3.97
CA CYS A 41 -2.43 -18.52 3.07
C CYS A 41 -1.33 -19.36 2.39
N VAL A 42 -1.39 -20.68 2.60
CA VAL A 42 -0.49 -21.65 1.96
C VAL A 42 -0.97 -21.89 0.54
N ILE A 43 -0.18 -21.47 -0.44
CA ILE A 43 -0.47 -21.64 -1.86
C ILE A 43 0.64 -22.45 -2.55
N ALA A 44 0.31 -23.10 -3.66
CA ALA A 44 1.31 -23.81 -4.44
C ALA A 44 2.22 -22.82 -5.19
N PRO A 45 3.52 -23.15 -5.40
CA PRO A 45 4.42 -22.34 -6.20
C PRO A 45 3.85 -22.07 -7.60
N TYR A 46 3.98 -20.82 -8.06
CA TYR A 46 3.50 -20.40 -9.37
C TYR A 46 4.38 -19.28 -9.91
N ASN A 47 4.40 -19.11 -11.22
CA ASN A 47 5.11 -18.04 -11.90
C ASN A 47 4.16 -17.31 -12.86
N VAL A 48 3.16 -16.63 -12.30
CA VAL A 48 2.20 -15.82 -13.05
C VAL A 48 2.23 -14.41 -12.48
N THR A 49 2.25 -13.41 -13.36
CA THR A 49 2.26 -11.99 -12.97
C THR A 49 1.41 -11.16 -13.92
N PHE A 50 0.67 -10.18 -13.39
CA PHE A 50 -0.08 -9.24 -14.21
C PHE A 50 0.80 -8.33 -15.06
N ASN A 51 2.08 -8.17 -14.69
CA ASN A 51 3.00 -7.28 -15.39
C ASN A 51 3.40 -7.78 -16.79
N GLU A 52 3.30 -9.09 -17.04
CA GLU A 52 3.63 -9.72 -18.32
C GLU A 52 2.40 -9.91 -19.22
N MET A 53 1.20 -9.72 -18.67
CA MET A 53 -0.05 -9.89 -19.40
C MET A 53 -0.39 -8.65 -20.24
N LYS A 54 -0.94 -8.87 -21.44
CA LYS A 54 -1.57 -7.78 -22.21
C LYS A 54 -2.75 -7.21 -21.43
N SER A 55 -3.07 -5.94 -21.67
CA SER A 55 -4.13 -5.21 -20.95
C SER A 55 -5.46 -5.97 -20.86
N ARG A 56 -5.94 -6.47 -22.00
CA ARG A 56 -7.21 -7.21 -22.09
C ARG A 56 -7.17 -8.52 -21.32
N ASP A 57 -6.05 -9.23 -21.38
CA ASP A 57 -5.88 -10.53 -20.75
C ASP A 57 -5.77 -10.38 -19.24
N ALA A 58 -5.00 -9.39 -18.76
CA ALA A 58 -4.90 -9.04 -17.35
C ALA A 58 -6.29 -8.71 -16.76
N ALA A 59 -7.09 -7.92 -17.49
CA ALA A 59 -8.44 -7.54 -17.09
C ALA A 59 -9.40 -8.74 -17.04
N ALA A 60 -9.37 -9.62 -18.05
CA ALA A 60 -10.20 -10.83 -18.06
C ALA A 60 -9.78 -11.81 -16.97
N TRP A 61 -8.47 -11.95 -16.75
CA TRP A 61 -7.91 -12.81 -15.72
C TRP A 61 -8.25 -12.33 -14.31
N SER A 62 -8.14 -11.03 -14.04
CA SER A 62 -8.49 -10.52 -12.71
C SER A 62 -9.98 -10.61 -12.38
N ARG A 63 -10.86 -10.51 -13.40
CA ARG A 63 -12.30 -10.83 -13.24
C ARG A 63 -12.53 -12.30 -12.95
N LYS A 64 -11.83 -13.20 -13.64
CA LYS A 64 -11.90 -14.65 -13.35
C LYS A 64 -11.49 -14.96 -11.91
N LEU A 65 -10.51 -14.22 -11.37
CA LEU A 65 -10.04 -14.32 -9.99
C LEU A 65 -10.89 -13.53 -8.98
N GLN A 66 -11.95 -12.85 -9.43
CA GLN A 66 -12.85 -12.05 -8.60
C GLN A 66 -12.12 -11.03 -7.70
N ILE A 67 -11.03 -10.44 -8.21
CA ILE A 67 -10.19 -9.53 -7.42
C ILE A 67 -10.98 -8.28 -7.00
N HIS A 68 -11.79 -7.73 -7.90
CA HIS A 68 -12.54 -6.51 -7.64
C HIS A 68 -13.58 -6.72 -6.54
N GLU A 69 -14.34 -7.80 -6.63
CA GLU A 69 -15.41 -8.16 -5.71
C GLU A 69 -14.84 -8.44 -4.31
N HIS A 70 -13.77 -9.22 -4.22
CA HIS A 70 -13.12 -9.51 -2.94
C HIS A 70 -12.45 -8.26 -2.33
N LEU A 71 -11.91 -7.35 -3.16
CA LEU A 71 -11.42 -6.06 -2.67
C LEU A 71 -12.56 -5.22 -2.10
N ASN A 72 -13.68 -5.06 -2.83
CA ASN A 72 -14.84 -4.29 -2.35
C ASN A 72 -15.34 -4.80 -1.00
N GLN A 73 -15.37 -6.12 -0.81
CA GLN A 73 -15.73 -6.73 0.47
C GLN A 73 -14.70 -6.45 1.56
N ALA A 74 -13.41 -6.68 1.28
CA ALA A 74 -12.35 -6.55 2.27
C ALA A 74 -12.18 -5.12 2.79
N ILE A 75 -12.33 -4.11 1.92
CA ILE A 75 -12.16 -2.71 2.33
C ILE A 75 -13.26 -2.23 3.27
N GLN A 76 -14.45 -2.85 3.30
CA GLN A 76 -15.55 -2.40 4.16
C GLN A 76 -15.27 -2.57 5.67
N ALA A 77 -14.25 -3.32 6.07
CA ALA A 77 -13.95 -3.49 7.49
C ALA A 77 -13.00 -2.41 8.05
N PHE A 78 -12.48 -1.50 7.22
CA PHE A 78 -11.39 -0.60 7.61
C PHE A 78 -11.68 0.86 7.29
N ASP A 79 -11.28 1.74 8.20
CA ASP A 79 -11.43 3.19 8.06
C ASP A 79 -10.30 3.82 7.23
N LEU A 80 -9.11 3.21 7.27
CA LEU A 80 -7.94 3.59 6.50
C LEU A 80 -7.39 2.40 5.72
N VAL A 81 -7.28 2.53 4.39
CA VAL A 81 -6.74 1.50 3.50
C VAL A 81 -5.49 2.01 2.80
N VAL A 82 -4.38 1.29 2.93
CA VAL A 82 -3.10 1.64 2.31
C VAL A 82 -2.80 0.71 1.13
N PHE A 83 -2.77 1.26 -0.08
CA PHE A 83 -2.48 0.51 -1.31
C PHE A 83 -0.99 0.58 -1.67
N LEU A 84 -0.32 -0.57 -1.60
CA LEU A 84 1.11 -0.72 -1.91
C LEU A 84 1.34 -1.47 -3.25
N LEU A 85 0.53 -1.16 -4.27
CA LEU A 85 0.42 -1.96 -5.50
C LEU A 85 1.27 -1.39 -6.65
N GLY A 86 1.87 -2.27 -7.46
CA GLY A 86 2.47 -1.91 -8.74
C GLY A 86 1.43 -1.69 -9.84
N GLU A 87 1.83 -1.13 -10.99
CA GLU A 87 0.90 -0.74 -12.07
C GLU A 87 -0.01 -1.89 -12.54
N GLY A 88 0.57 -3.07 -12.83
CA GLY A 88 -0.22 -4.23 -13.28
C GLY A 88 -1.26 -4.66 -12.25
N TYR A 89 -0.94 -4.53 -10.96
CA TYR A 89 -1.84 -4.91 -9.87
C TYR A 89 -2.91 -3.84 -9.60
N LEU A 90 -2.57 -2.54 -9.70
CA LEU A 90 -3.57 -1.47 -9.66
C LEU A 90 -4.61 -1.63 -10.77
N ARG A 91 -4.17 -1.99 -11.98
CA ARG A 91 -5.09 -2.27 -13.10
C ARG A 91 -5.92 -3.52 -12.87
N SER A 92 -5.37 -4.55 -12.22
CA SER A 92 -6.11 -5.78 -11.89
C SER A 92 -7.23 -5.55 -10.87
N ALA A 93 -7.13 -4.51 -10.04
CA ALA A 93 -8.12 -4.15 -9.03
C ALA A 93 -9.41 -3.55 -9.60
N HIS A 94 -9.40 -3.11 -10.87
CA HIS A 94 -10.57 -2.52 -11.55
C HIS A 94 -11.23 -1.40 -10.76
N PHE A 95 -10.48 -0.33 -10.45
CA PHE A 95 -11.06 0.86 -9.82
C PHE A 95 -12.17 1.50 -10.70
N PRO A 96 -13.18 2.19 -10.12
CA PRO A 96 -13.31 2.53 -8.70
C PRO A 96 -13.80 1.37 -7.83
N LEU A 97 -13.27 1.25 -6.60
CA LEU A 97 -13.82 0.37 -5.57
C LEU A 97 -15.02 1.04 -4.91
N GLU A 98 -15.94 0.22 -4.42
CA GLU A 98 -17.14 0.62 -3.68
C GLU A 98 -16.76 1.04 -2.25
N SER A 99 -16.18 2.24 -2.11
CA SER A 99 -15.74 2.78 -0.82
C SER A 99 -16.84 3.53 -0.08
N ARG A 100 -16.77 3.61 1.25
CA ARG A 100 -17.61 4.49 2.07
C ARG A 100 -17.08 5.92 2.08
N THR A 101 -17.95 6.89 2.40
CA THR A 101 -17.58 8.32 2.52
C THR A 101 -16.79 8.62 3.78
N ASP A 102 -16.91 7.77 4.80
CA ASP A 102 -16.17 7.81 6.06
C ASP A 102 -14.95 6.86 5.99
N GLN A 103 -14.30 6.76 4.83
CA GLN A 103 -13.05 6.03 4.65
C GLN A 103 -11.97 6.92 4.05
N SER A 104 -10.73 6.53 4.28
CA SER A 104 -9.54 7.16 3.71
C SER A 104 -8.66 6.16 2.99
N PHE A 105 -8.27 6.47 1.77
CA PHE A 105 -7.36 5.67 0.95
C PHE A 105 -6.01 6.39 0.78
N LEU A 106 -4.93 5.67 1.10
CA LEU A 106 -3.56 6.14 0.89
C LEU A 106 -2.89 5.25 -0.16
N PHE A 107 -2.49 5.84 -1.29
CA PHE A 107 -1.81 5.12 -2.35
C PHE A 107 -0.31 5.43 -2.35
N LEU A 108 0.52 4.40 -2.23
CA LEU A 108 1.95 4.46 -2.52
C LEU A 108 2.19 3.85 -3.90
N ALA A 109 2.11 4.68 -4.95
CA ALA A 109 2.09 4.26 -6.35
C ALA A 109 3.20 4.93 -7.16
N SER A 110 3.55 4.41 -8.34
CA SER A 110 4.43 5.16 -9.24
C SER A 110 3.68 6.32 -9.88
N ALA A 111 4.38 7.39 -10.29
CA ALA A 111 3.76 8.53 -10.97
C ALA A 111 2.95 8.09 -12.21
N GLY A 112 3.49 7.16 -13.00
CA GLY A 112 2.79 6.60 -14.17
C GLY A 112 1.53 5.80 -13.83
N SER A 113 1.38 5.35 -12.58
CA SER A 113 0.20 4.62 -12.13
C SER A 113 -0.94 5.51 -11.63
N ALA A 114 -0.66 6.77 -11.29
CA ALA A 114 -1.66 7.68 -10.72
C ALA A 114 -2.85 7.92 -11.67
N LYS A 115 -2.61 7.87 -12.99
CA LYS A 115 -3.67 7.95 -14.02
C LYS A 115 -4.72 6.83 -13.94
N TRP A 116 -4.41 5.73 -13.26
CA TRP A 116 -5.32 4.58 -13.07
C TRP A 116 -6.15 4.69 -11.79
N LEU A 117 -6.00 5.77 -11.02
CA LEU A 117 -6.72 6.01 -9.78
C LEU A 117 -7.85 7.02 -10.05
N PRO A 118 -9.09 6.56 -10.28
CA PRO A 118 -10.24 7.45 -10.42
C PRO A 118 -10.56 8.10 -9.06
N GLN A 119 -11.48 9.07 -9.06
CA GLN A 119 -12.04 9.57 -7.81
C GLN A 119 -12.89 8.51 -7.10
N HIS A 120 -12.82 8.51 -5.77
CA HIS A 120 -13.57 7.63 -4.88
C HIS A 120 -14.53 8.44 -4.01
N ALA A 121 -15.50 7.76 -3.39
CA ALA A 121 -16.29 8.35 -2.32
C ALA A 121 -15.43 8.53 -1.05
N ALA A 122 -14.47 7.64 -0.82
CA ALA A 122 -13.45 7.79 0.20
C ALA A 122 -12.53 8.98 -0.08
N LYS A 123 -12.05 9.61 0.99
CA LYS A 123 -10.97 10.59 0.92
C LYS A 123 -9.73 9.90 0.39
N GLN A 124 -8.94 10.57 -0.44
CA GLN A 124 -7.78 9.93 -1.07
C GLN A 124 -6.54 10.82 -1.06
N ALA A 125 -5.39 10.19 -0.83
CA ALA A 125 -4.08 10.80 -1.05
C ALA A 125 -3.17 9.83 -1.81
N VAL A 126 -2.35 10.37 -2.71
CA VAL A 126 -1.45 9.59 -3.56
C VAL A 126 -0.04 10.12 -3.42
N MET A 127 0.87 9.27 -2.95
CA MET A 127 2.30 9.53 -2.97
C MET A 127 2.91 8.86 -4.19
N CYS A 128 3.32 9.66 -5.16
CA CYS A 128 4.03 9.21 -6.34
C CYS A 128 5.48 8.84 -5.98
N LEU A 129 5.88 7.61 -6.27
CA LEU A 129 7.20 7.06 -5.96
C LEU A 129 8.00 6.76 -7.23
N GLY A 130 9.22 7.29 -7.30
CA GLY A 130 10.20 7.02 -8.33
C GLY A 130 11.64 7.18 -7.82
N ASN A 131 12.57 7.36 -8.76
CA ASN A 131 13.97 7.61 -8.43
C ASN A 131 14.20 8.84 -7.52
N PRO A 132 13.48 9.97 -7.69
CA PRO A 132 13.59 11.10 -6.78
C PRO A 132 13.27 10.72 -5.33
N GLU A 133 12.18 9.98 -5.10
CA GLU A 133 11.80 9.54 -3.76
C GLU A 133 12.77 8.49 -3.21
N ALA A 134 13.23 7.55 -4.04
CA ALA A 134 14.25 6.59 -3.63
C ALA A 134 15.54 7.28 -3.13
N ARG A 135 15.97 8.34 -3.81
CA ARG A 135 17.11 9.18 -3.37
C ARG A 135 16.78 9.97 -2.11
N ARG A 136 15.59 10.59 -2.06
CA ARG A 136 15.12 11.39 -0.93
C ARG A 136 15.06 10.60 0.37
N PHE A 137 14.61 9.34 0.31
CA PHE A 137 14.54 8.44 1.45
C PHE A 137 15.79 7.55 1.61
N ARG A 138 16.78 7.68 0.72
CA ARG A 138 18.02 6.88 0.68
C ARG A 138 17.74 5.39 0.79
N TYR A 139 16.76 4.92 0.01
CA TYR A 139 16.32 3.54 0.02
C TYR A 139 16.08 3.04 -1.41
N GLY A 140 16.39 1.77 -1.67
CA GLY A 140 16.24 1.19 -3.01
C GLY A 140 14.79 1.15 -3.48
N LEU A 141 14.56 1.53 -4.75
CA LEU A 141 13.21 1.69 -5.33
C LEU A 141 12.33 0.44 -5.17
N VAL A 142 12.89 -0.76 -5.36
CA VAL A 142 12.17 -2.04 -5.28
C VAL A 142 11.53 -2.29 -3.91
N GLY A 143 12.12 -1.79 -2.83
CA GLY A 143 11.59 -1.96 -1.47
C GLY A 143 10.99 -0.69 -0.86
N LEU A 144 10.99 0.43 -1.60
CA LEU A 144 10.66 1.75 -1.07
C LEU A 144 9.25 1.80 -0.48
N LYS A 145 8.25 1.23 -1.17
CA LYS A 145 6.86 1.17 -0.67
C LYS A 145 6.76 0.51 0.70
N GLY A 146 7.41 -0.64 0.85
CA GLY A 146 7.42 -1.37 2.12
C GLY A 146 8.17 -0.61 3.20
N PHE A 147 9.30 0.04 2.85
CA PHE A 147 10.03 0.89 3.79
C PHE A 147 9.18 2.06 4.30
N LEU A 148 8.47 2.76 3.41
CA LEU A 148 7.60 3.87 3.77
C LEU A 148 6.44 3.41 4.66
N PHE A 149 5.86 2.25 4.36
CA PHE A 149 4.85 1.64 5.24
C PHE A 149 5.38 1.38 6.65
N VAL A 150 6.63 0.91 6.79
CA VAL A 150 7.27 0.76 8.11
C VAL A 150 7.41 2.10 8.82
N GLN A 151 7.72 3.19 8.12
CA GLN A 151 7.78 4.50 8.74
C GLN A 151 6.40 4.97 9.21
N LEU A 152 5.34 4.75 8.42
CA LEU A 152 3.96 5.01 8.87
C LEU A 152 3.64 4.20 10.14
N ALA A 153 3.93 2.89 10.13
CA ALA A 153 3.69 2.03 11.29
C ALA A 153 4.44 2.52 12.54
N ARG A 154 5.69 2.98 12.40
CA ARG A 154 6.46 3.56 13.50
C ARG A 154 5.84 4.84 14.04
N THR A 155 5.34 5.72 13.17
CA THR A 155 4.65 6.94 13.60
C THR A 155 3.39 6.58 14.41
N VAL A 156 2.61 5.59 13.97
CA VAL A 156 1.44 5.11 14.71
C VAL A 156 1.82 4.52 16.07
N VAL A 157 2.90 3.74 16.16
CA VAL A 157 3.38 3.19 17.44
C VAL A 157 3.85 4.29 18.39
N GLN A 158 4.42 5.37 17.87
CA GLN A 158 4.87 6.51 18.68
C GLN A 158 3.71 7.41 19.13
N ASP A 159 2.71 7.57 18.28
CA ASP A 159 1.52 8.38 18.51
C ASP A 159 0.30 7.76 17.80
N PRO A 160 -0.45 6.87 18.48
CA PRO A 160 -1.63 6.25 17.88
C PRO A 160 -2.72 7.25 17.47
N ALA A 161 -2.78 8.41 18.12
CA ALA A 161 -3.77 9.45 17.81
C ALA A 161 -3.56 10.05 16.40
N VAL A 162 -2.38 9.87 15.80
CA VAL A 162 -2.10 10.28 14.41
C VAL A 162 -3.03 9.60 13.40
N LEU A 163 -3.54 8.40 13.71
CA LEU A 163 -4.47 7.67 12.84
C LEU A 163 -5.75 8.47 12.57
N GLN A 164 -6.28 9.16 13.59
CA GLN A 164 -7.45 10.01 13.41
C GLN A 164 -7.15 11.15 12.43
N ALA A 165 -5.97 11.76 12.54
CA ALA A 165 -5.56 12.81 11.62
C ALA A 165 -5.44 12.29 10.17
N TRP A 166 -4.94 11.08 9.97
CA TRP A 166 -4.84 10.45 8.63
C TRP A 166 -6.19 9.99 8.09
N PHE A 167 -7.08 9.55 8.96
CA PHE A 167 -8.47 9.27 8.62
C PHE A 167 -9.21 10.53 8.17
N ASP A 168 -8.99 11.64 8.86
CA ASP A 168 -9.62 12.92 8.53
C ASP A 168 -9.08 13.50 7.23
N ASP A 169 -7.77 13.38 7.02
CA ASP A 169 -7.05 13.86 5.85
C ASP A 169 -5.83 12.95 5.55
N PRO A 170 -5.93 12.03 4.56
CA PRO A 170 -4.85 11.10 4.26
C PRO A 170 -3.58 11.78 3.72
N GLN A 171 -3.64 13.06 3.32
CA GLN A 171 -2.45 13.82 2.94
C GLN A 171 -1.48 14.01 4.12
N LYS A 172 -2.00 14.09 5.36
CA LYS A 172 -1.17 14.22 6.57
C LYS A 172 -0.23 13.03 6.78
N ALA A 173 -0.60 11.84 6.30
CA ALA A 173 0.29 10.68 6.32
C ALA A 173 1.51 10.88 5.42
N ILE A 174 1.31 11.45 4.22
CA ILE A 174 2.37 11.77 3.27
C ILE A 174 3.26 12.88 3.84
N ASP A 175 2.67 13.93 4.39
CA ASP A 175 3.43 15.04 4.99
C ASP A 175 4.29 14.57 6.18
N GLY A 176 3.80 13.58 6.94
CA GLY A 176 4.55 12.90 7.99
C GLY A 176 5.78 12.16 7.45
N LEU A 177 5.63 11.41 6.35
CA LEU A 177 6.76 10.74 5.68
C LEU A 177 7.82 11.74 5.18
N ASP A 178 7.38 12.90 4.69
CA ASP A 178 8.29 13.95 4.23
C ASP A 178 9.16 14.52 5.36
N LYS A 179 8.66 14.55 6.60
CA LYS A 179 9.46 14.91 7.79
C LYS A 179 10.52 13.85 8.11
N VAL A 180 10.19 12.57 7.96
CA VAL A 180 11.14 11.46 8.14
C VAL A 180 12.31 11.55 7.15
N ALA A 181 12.03 11.89 5.89
CA ALA A 181 13.09 12.12 4.90
C ALA A 181 14.05 13.25 5.31
N LYS A 182 13.51 14.38 5.81
CA LYS A 182 14.31 15.53 6.23
C LYS A 182 15.19 15.22 7.45
N ALA A 183 14.65 14.50 8.44
CA ALA A 183 15.40 14.09 9.63
C ALA A 183 16.56 13.13 9.30
N ALA A 184 16.41 12.32 8.25
CA ALA A 184 17.50 11.48 7.77
C ALA A 184 18.66 12.34 7.22
N VAL A 185 18.37 13.42 6.49
CA VAL A 185 19.39 14.30 5.90
C VAL A 185 20.21 15.04 6.96
N SER A 186 19.59 15.50 8.04
CA SER A 186 20.27 16.26 9.11
C SER A 186 21.22 15.44 9.98
N GLN A 187 21.05 14.11 10.06
CA GLN A 187 21.94 13.22 10.83
C GLN A 187 23.25 12.85 10.09
N THR A 188 23.39 13.24 8.82
CA THR A 188 24.58 12.95 7.99
C THR A 188 25.49 14.16 7.77
N SER A 189 25.18 15.29 8.42
CA SER A 189 25.89 16.58 8.26
C SER A 189 26.58 17.06 9.54
N SER A 190 26.85 16.16 10.49
CA SER A 190 27.77 16.44 11.60
C SER A 190 29.19 16.01 11.18
N PRO A 191 30.18 16.93 11.24
CA PRO A 191 31.56 16.67 10.81
C PRO A 191 32.27 15.64 11.69
#